data_AF-A0A4Q0LXZ6-F1
#
_entry.id   AF-A0A4Q0LXZ6-F1
#
_cell.length_a   1.000
_cell.length_b   1.000
_cell.length_c   1.000
_cell.angle_alpha   90.00
_cell.angle_beta   90.00
_cell.angle_gamma   90.00
#
_symmetry.space_group_name_H-M   'P 1'
#
loop_
_entity.id
_entity.type
_entity.pdbx_description
1 polymer ?
#
loop_
_entity_poly.entity_id
_entity_poly.type
_entity_poly.pdbx_seq_one_letter_code
_entity_poly.pdbx_strand_id
1 'polypeptide(L)'
;MAKRKKMTADEKADQKVKYYQSLENKYQKRWRNSEQKGMDTYNKMKAAKDKKEKAKLKTRWQKITKVVGAENNARKHYQKLRKNAEDERDALHKQQGSLAAIAEKIAQHNAQFSIDPSSGNNEGHAAIFPSDGSAKEPVYISPSDNESEDTTSNVTSWPVDEGAPRADYVRVASKTVSVGGIITGRDRTEATEKYNRLKSWHNHHKTLTYLGDINYKHLVINDLQNTYSDLRDNLKVSIGFTFIYWAQVTTSTGKNVKKKTSKSSKRVAGSRNKKYTAITVKKGQTLLGLAKRYNTSVKWLQKVNHIKNPNRISTGEHLYVGKKVNKRAKGKIRVK
;
A
#
# COMPACT_ATOMS: atom_id res chain seq x y z
N MET A 1 2.33 -5.21 25.70
CA MET A 1 1.40 -4.48 24.81
C MET A 1 1.22 -5.28 23.52
N ALA A 2 0.10 -5.98 23.37
CA ALA A 2 -0.22 -6.67 22.12
C ALA A 2 -0.28 -5.65 20.98
N LYS A 3 0.45 -5.89 19.88
CA LYS A 3 0.34 -5.05 18.68
C LYS A 3 -1.11 -5.16 18.19
N ARG A 4 -1.84 -4.04 18.12
CA ARG A 4 -3.18 -4.01 17.51
C ARG A 4 -3.10 -4.67 16.11
N LYS A 5 -3.93 -5.69 15.88
CA LYS A 5 -4.07 -6.33 14.57
C LYS A 5 -4.40 -5.24 13.55
N LYS A 6 -3.69 -5.21 12.42
CA LYS A 6 -4.01 -4.27 11.34
C LYS A 6 -5.39 -4.65 10.81
N MET A 7 -6.26 -3.65 10.66
CA MET A 7 -7.58 -3.87 10.09
C MET A 7 -7.49 -4.44 8.67
N THR A 8 -8.42 -5.32 8.34
CA THR A 8 -8.61 -5.87 6.99
C THR A 8 -9.03 -4.76 6.02
N ALA A 9 -8.97 -5.03 4.72
CA ALA A 9 -9.43 -4.08 3.71
C ALA A 9 -10.94 -3.80 3.86
N ASP A 10 -11.70 -4.83 4.18
CA ASP A 10 -13.15 -4.79 4.39
C ASP A 10 -13.54 -3.92 5.59
N GLU A 11 -12.92 -4.18 6.74
CA GLU A 11 -13.13 -3.39 7.97
C GLU A 11 -12.79 -1.90 7.74
N LYS A 12 -11.79 -1.60 6.90
CA LYS A 12 -11.44 -0.21 6.55
C LYS A 12 -12.48 0.45 5.67
N ALA A 13 -13.05 -0.29 4.71
CA ALA A 13 -14.12 0.21 3.86
C ALA A 13 -15.37 0.51 4.69
N ASP A 14 -15.75 -0.39 5.60
CA ASP A 14 -16.85 -0.18 6.55
C ASP A 14 -16.65 1.04 7.44
N GLN A 15 -15.44 1.20 8.00
CA GLN A 15 -15.15 2.39 8.81
C GLN A 15 -15.19 3.67 7.98
N LYS A 16 -14.78 3.63 6.72
CA LYS A 16 -14.85 4.77 5.80
C LYS A 16 -16.30 5.17 5.53
N VAL A 17 -17.20 4.21 5.31
CA VAL A 17 -18.65 4.47 5.15
C VAL A 17 -19.22 5.10 6.42
N LYS A 18 -18.98 4.49 7.59
CA LYS A 18 -19.44 5.02 8.90
C LYS A 18 -18.93 6.44 9.15
N TYR A 19 -17.67 6.71 8.80
CA TYR A 19 -17.08 8.03 8.91
C TYR A 19 -17.83 9.07 8.06
N TYR A 20 -18.06 8.80 6.78
CA TYR A 20 -18.80 9.75 5.92
C TYR A 20 -20.27 9.89 6.29
N GLN A 21 -20.90 8.82 6.74
CA GLN A 21 -22.26 8.87 7.28
C GLN A 21 -22.36 9.80 8.50
N SER A 22 -21.37 9.74 9.41
CA SER A 22 -21.32 10.63 10.58
C SER A 22 -21.19 12.11 10.19
N LEU A 23 -20.40 12.41 9.14
CA LEU A 23 -20.22 13.76 8.63
C LEU A 23 -21.47 14.26 7.93
N GLU A 24 -22.09 13.45 7.08
CA GLU A 24 -23.35 13.81 6.43
C GLU A 24 -24.43 14.13 7.47
N ASN A 25 -24.61 13.28 8.49
CA ASN A 25 -25.55 13.52 9.58
C ASN A 25 -25.28 14.84 10.31
N LYS A 26 -24.01 15.17 10.55
CA LYS A 26 -23.60 16.45 11.15
C LYS A 26 -23.99 17.64 10.29
N TYR A 27 -23.73 17.59 8.98
CA TYR A 27 -24.06 18.68 8.07
C TYR A 27 -25.55 18.77 7.75
N GLN A 28 -26.28 17.65 7.78
CA GLN A 28 -27.72 17.61 7.66
C GLN A 28 -28.41 18.30 8.85
N LYS A 29 -27.93 18.04 10.08
CA LYS A 29 -28.43 18.75 11.28
C LYS A 29 -28.19 20.26 11.20
N ARG A 30 -26.99 20.67 10.76
CA ARG A 30 -26.65 22.10 10.58
C ARG A 30 -27.56 22.77 9.56
N TRP A 31 -27.69 22.15 8.38
CA TRP A 31 -28.54 22.65 7.31
C TRP A 31 -29.99 22.83 7.76
N ARG A 32 -30.60 21.84 8.43
CA ARG A 32 -31.96 21.94 9.01
C ARG A 32 -32.08 23.10 10.01
N ASN A 33 -31.11 23.25 10.90
CA ASN A 33 -31.12 24.34 11.89
C ASN A 33 -31.01 25.72 11.24
N SER A 34 -30.18 25.86 10.21
CA SER A 34 -30.03 27.11 9.47
C SER A 34 -31.25 27.42 8.61
N GLU A 35 -31.87 26.41 8.03
CA GLU A 35 -33.09 26.52 7.24
C GLU A 35 -34.26 27.01 8.12
N GLN A 36 -34.44 26.40 9.29
CA GLN A 36 -35.42 26.83 10.29
C GLN A 36 -35.21 28.30 10.68
N LYS A 37 -33.97 28.68 11.03
CA LYS A 37 -33.62 30.09 11.34
C LYS A 37 -33.91 31.03 10.18
N GLY A 38 -33.71 30.56 8.94
CA GLY A 38 -34.03 31.31 7.73
C GLY A 38 -35.53 31.57 7.62
N MET A 39 -36.35 30.53 7.79
CA MET A 39 -37.81 30.63 7.79
C MET A 39 -38.33 31.52 8.91
N ASP A 40 -37.83 31.36 10.14
CA ASP A 40 -38.22 32.21 11.27
C ASP A 40 -37.90 33.69 11.01
N THR A 41 -36.71 33.97 10.46
CA THR A 41 -36.30 35.34 10.13
C THR A 41 -37.14 35.93 9.00
N TYR A 42 -37.49 35.11 8.00
CA TYR A 42 -38.38 35.50 6.90
C TYR A 42 -39.79 35.83 7.40
N ASN A 43 -40.35 34.99 8.27
CA ASN A 43 -41.67 35.21 8.87
C ASN A 43 -41.70 36.50 9.71
N LYS A 44 -40.66 36.75 10.52
CA LYS A 44 -40.48 38.02 11.25
C LYS A 44 -40.38 39.22 10.32
N MET A 45 -39.62 39.11 9.22
CA MET A 45 -39.51 40.18 8.21
C MET A 45 -40.85 40.49 7.55
N LYS A 46 -41.67 39.47 7.30
CA LYS A 46 -43.02 39.61 6.71
C LYS A 46 -44.00 40.28 7.68
N ALA A 47 -43.90 39.99 8.97
CA ALA A 47 -44.75 40.56 10.02
C ALA A 47 -44.34 41.99 10.45
N ALA A 48 -43.10 42.41 10.23
CA ALA A 48 -42.59 43.72 10.64
C ALA A 48 -43.28 44.87 9.89
N LYS A 49 -43.85 45.82 10.64
CA LYS A 49 -44.49 47.04 10.13
C LYS A 49 -43.50 48.20 9.92
N ASP A 50 -42.47 48.31 10.76
CA ASP A 50 -41.42 49.35 10.62
C ASP A 50 -40.47 49.03 9.45
N LYS A 51 -40.25 50.04 8.59
CA LYS A 51 -39.36 49.98 7.42
C LYS A 51 -37.90 49.72 7.83
N LYS A 52 -37.43 50.29 8.94
CA LYS A 52 -36.02 50.15 9.39
C LYS A 52 -35.76 48.75 9.94
N GLU A 53 -36.69 48.21 10.73
CA GLU A 53 -36.66 46.83 11.23
C GLU A 53 -36.73 45.81 10.08
N LYS A 54 -37.63 46.02 9.12
CA LYS A 54 -37.77 45.17 7.93
C LYS A 54 -36.48 45.12 7.10
N ALA A 55 -35.78 46.25 6.94
CA ALA A 55 -34.48 46.30 6.25
C ALA A 55 -33.40 45.48 6.97
N LYS A 56 -33.32 45.58 8.31
CA LYS A 56 -32.38 44.79 9.12
C LYS A 56 -32.64 43.28 9.00
N LEU A 57 -33.91 42.88 9.10
CA LEU A 57 -34.33 41.49 8.97
C LEU A 57 -34.07 40.94 7.56
N LYS A 58 -34.24 41.75 6.51
CA LYS A 58 -33.87 41.40 5.13
C LYS A 58 -32.38 41.08 5.00
N THR A 59 -31.50 41.95 5.52
CA THR A 59 -30.04 41.70 5.49
C THR A 59 -29.66 40.45 6.29
N ARG A 60 -30.31 40.23 7.45
CA ARG A 60 -30.10 39.02 8.26
C ARG A 60 -30.53 37.76 7.52
N TRP A 61 -31.71 37.78 6.89
CA TRP A 61 -32.22 36.68 6.08
C TRP A 61 -31.26 36.37 4.91
N GLN A 62 -30.79 37.38 4.18
CA GLN A 62 -29.80 37.21 3.09
C GLN A 62 -28.49 36.57 3.57
N LYS A 63 -28.04 36.87 4.80
CA LYS A 63 -26.86 36.20 5.38
C LYS A 63 -27.15 34.73 5.70
N ILE A 64 -28.32 34.45 6.28
CA ILE A 64 -28.73 33.08 6.64
C ILE A 64 -28.93 32.22 5.39
N THR A 65 -29.55 32.74 4.32
CA THR A 65 -29.75 31.99 3.07
C THR A 65 -28.41 31.59 2.42
N LYS A 66 -27.39 32.45 2.48
CA LYS A 66 -26.03 32.09 2.05
C LYS A 66 -25.44 30.94 2.88
N VAL A 67 -25.64 30.96 4.20
CA VAL A 67 -25.20 29.88 5.10
C VAL A 67 -25.93 28.58 4.79
N VAL A 68 -27.26 28.63 4.62
CA VAL A 68 -28.08 27.46 4.23
C VAL A 68 -27.58 26.86 2.92
N GLY A 69 -27.28 27.69 1.91
CA GLY A 69 -26.71 27.23 0.65
C GLY A 69 -25.34 26.55 0.84
N ALA A 70 -24.44 27.15 1.62
CA ALA A 70 -23.12 26.58 1.91
C ALA A 70 -23.22 25.24 2.67
N GLU A 71 -24.11 25.14 3.65
CA GLU A 71 -24.32 23.91 4.44
C GLU A 71 -24.98 22.80 3.61
N ASN A 72 -25.91 23.15 2.71
CA ASN A 72 -26.49 22.18 1.77
C ASN A 72 -25.44 21.66 0.79
N ASN A 73 -24.56 22.53 0.28
CA ASN A 73 -23.45 22.13 -0.58
C ASN A 73 -22.48 21.19 0.15
N ALA A 74 -22.15 21.49 1.42
CA ALA A 74 -21.34 20.59 2.24
C ALA A 74 -22.03 19.24 2.50
N ARG A 75 -23.35 19.23 2.77
CA ARG A 75 -24.13 18.00 2.91
C ARG A 75 -24.07 17.15 1.64
N LYS A 76 -24.35 17.75 0.47
CA LYS A 76 -24.27 17.07 -0.84
C LYS A 76 -22.87 16.51 -1.13
N HIS A 77 -21.82 17.24 -0.73
CA HIS A 77 -20.44 16.78 -0.86
C HIS A 77 -20.20 15.49 -0.06
N TYR A 78 -20.58 15.46 1.22
CA TYR A 78 -20.41 14.26 2.05
C TYR A 78 -21.33 13.12 1.65
N GLN A 79 -22.53 13.41 1.15
CA GLN A 79 -23.41 12.41 0.56
C GLN A 79 -22.74 11.71 -0.63
N LYS A 80 -22.08 12.46 -1.52
CA LYS A 80 -21.32 11.89 -2.65
C LYS A 80 -20.13 11.05 -2.16
N LEU A 81 -19.39 11.52 -1.16
CA LEU A 81 -18.27 10.77 -0.60
C LEU A 81 -18.71 9.48 0.10
N ARG A 82 -19.86 9.51 0.78
CA ARG A 82 -20.46 8.32 1.39
C ARG A 82 -20.84 7.30 0.32
N LYS A 83 -21.55 7.73 -0.72
CA LYS A 83 -21.92 6.87 -1.86
C LYS A 83 -20.70 6.22 -2.50
N ASN A 84 -19.65 7.00 -2.80
CA ASN A 84 -18.43 6.45 -3.35
C ASN A 84 -17.76 5.42 -2.40
N ALA A 85 -17.83 5.64 -1.09
CA ALA A 85 -17.31 4.68 -0.10
C ALA A 85 -18.18 3.41 0.00
N GLU A 86 -19.49 3.54 -0.14
CA GLU A 86 -20.45 2.42 -0.22
C GLU A 86 -20.16 1.58 -1.47
N ASP A 87 -20.02 2.22 -2.64
CA ASP A 87 -19.68 1.56 -3.91
C ASP A 87 -18.34 0.81 -3.82
N GLU A 88 -17.30 1.43 -3.21
CA GLU A 88 -16.00 0.78 -2.97
C GLU A 88 -16.12 -0.45 -2.05
N ARG A 89 -16.91 -0.34 -0.97
CA ARG A 89 -17.14 -1.44 -0.03
C ARG A 89 -17.89 -2.59 -0.71
N ASP A 90 -18.96 -2.28 -1.43
CA ASP A 90 -19.79 -3.28 -2.09
C ASP A 90 -19.02 -4.03 -3.18
N ALA A 91 -18.13 -3.35 -3.90
CA ALA A 91 -17.21 -3.99 -4.84
C ALA A 91 -16.26 -4.99 -4.14
N LEU A 92 -15.72 -4.62 -2.96
CA LEU A 92 -14.85 -5.51 -2.17
C LEU A 92 -15.62 -6.73 -1.64
N HIS A 93 -16.83 -6.53 -1.09
CA HIS A 93 -17.66 -7.64 -0.63
C HIS A 93 -18.04 -8.59 -1.77
N LYS A 94 -18.40 -8.04 -2.94
CA LYS A 94 -18.72 -8.84 -4.12
C LYS A 94 -17.52 -9.69 -4.56
N GLN A 95 -16.33 -9.10 -4.58
CA GLN A 95 -15.09 -9.83 -4.89
C GLN A 95 -14.79 -10.91 -3.84
N GLN A 96 -14.99 -10.65 -2.56
CA GLN A 96 -14.79 -11.65 -1.51
C GLN A 96 -15.80 -12.80 -1.65
N GLY A 97 -17.07 -12.50 -1.93
CA GLY A 97 -18.09 -13.51 -2.15
C GLY A 97 -17.79 -14.39 -3.36
N SER A 98 -17.33 -13.82 -4.48
CA SER A 98 -16.96 -14.61 -5.65
C SER A 98 -15.71 -15.47 -5.40
N LEU A 99 -14.70 -14.95 -4.71
CA LEU A 99 -13.52 -15.72 -4.31
C LEU A 99 -13.88 -16.84 -3.32
N ALA A 100 -14.82 -16.62 -2.41
CA ALA A 100 -15.32 -17.64 -1.49
C ALA A 100 -16.05 -18.76 -2.24
N ALA A 101 -16.90 -18.41 -3.22
CA ALA A 101 -17.56 -19.39 -4.08
C ALA A 101 -16.56 -20.22 -4.91
N ILE A 102 -15.48 -19.60 -5.42
CA ILE A 102 -14.40 -20.33 -6.07
C ILE A 102 -13.71 -21.28 -5.08
N ALA A 103 -13.41 -20.81 -3.87
CA ALA A 103 -12.78 -21.65 -2.84
C ALA A 103 -13.64 -22.86 -2.45
N GLU A 104 -14.96 -22.68 -2.38
CA GLU A 104 -15.92 -23.77 -2.14
C GLU A 104 -15.90 -24.79 -3.27
N LYS A 105 -15.90 -24.34 -4.54
CA LYS A 105 -15.77 -25.23 -5.70
C LYS A 105 -14.48 -26.05 -5.67
N ILE A 106 -13.37 -25.42 -5.27
CA ILE A 106 -12.07 -26.10 -5.12
C ILE A 106 -12.15 -27.16 -4.02
N ALA A 107 -12.79 -26.85 -2.89
CA ALA A 107 -12.97 -27.81 -1.80
C ALA A 107 -13.84 -29.01 -2.23
N GLN A 108 -14.94 -28.76 -2.95
CA GLN A 108 -15.81 -29.79 -3.49
C GLN A 108 -15.08 -30.69 -4.50
N HIS A 109 -14.33 -30.07 -5.42
CA HIS A 109 -13.49 -30.78 -6.39
C HIS A 109 -12.46 -31.68 -5.71
N ASN A 110 -11.74 -31.15 -4.73
CA ASN A 110 -10.73 -31.91 -3.99
C ASN A 110 -11.34 -33.08 -3.20
N ALA A 111 -12.58 -32.94 -2.70
CA ALA A 111 -13.28 -34.01 -2.01
C ALA A 111 -13.79 -35.11 -2.95
N GLN A 112 -14.07 -34.78 -4.22
CA GLN A 112 -14.54 -35.71 -5.25
C GLN A 112 -13.41 -36.38 -6.03
N PHE A 113 -12.16 -35.96 -5.78
CA PHE A 113 -10.99 -36.45 -6.49
C PHE A 113 -10.86 -37.97 -6.39
N SER A 114 -10.65 -38.60 -7.55
CA SER A 114 -10.38 -40.03 -7.64
C SER A 114 -9.25 -40.29 -8.63
N ILE A 115 -8.37 -41.23 -8.26
CA ILE A 115 -7.26 -41.69 -9.10
C ILE A 115 -7.78 -42.53 -10.28
N ASP A 116 -8.98 -43.12 -10.14
CA ASP A 116 -9.61 -43.91 -11.19
C ASP A 116 -9.93 -43.02 -12.40
N PRO A 117 -9.31 -43.26 -13.58
CA PRO A 117 -9.56 -42.47 -14.78
C PRO A 117 -11.02 -42.54 -15.27
N SER A 118 -11.76 -43.59 -14.93
CA SER A 118 -13.16 -43.76 -15.34
C SER A 118 -14.14 -42.91 -14.52
N SER A 119 -13.70 -42.38 -13.37
CA SER A 119 -14.53 -41.57 -12.46
C SER A 119 -14.89 -40.19 -13.00
N GLY A 120 -14.16 -39.69 -14.00
CA GLY A 120 -14.29 -38.32 -14.50
C GLY A 120 -13.79 -37.23 -13.53
N ASN A 121 -13.22 -37.59 -12.38
CA ASN A 121 -12.80 -36.66 -11.31
C ASN A 121 -11.28 -36.76 -11.03
N ASN A 122 -10.47 -36.83 -12.09
CA ASN A 122 -9.01 -37.04 -12.01
C ASN A 122 -8.19 -35.79 -12.35
N GLU A 123 -8.77 -34.59 -12.23
CA GLU A 123 -8.18 -33.32 -12.74
C GLU A 123 -7.05 -32.74 -11.89
N GLY A 124 -6.66 -33.44 -10.82
CA GLY A 124 -5.65 -32.99 -9.86
C GLY A 124 -6.18 -31.91 -8.91
N HIS A 125 -5.33 -31.51 -7.97
CA HIS A 125 -5.69 -30.52 -6.94
C HIS A 125 -5.22 -29.10 -7.26
N ALA A 126 -4.35 -28.92 -8.27
CA ALA A 126 -3.82 -27.61 -8.57
C ALA A 126 -4.87 -26.78 -9.33
N ALA A 127 -5.17 -25.59 -8.81
CA ALA A 127 -6.24 -24.73 -9.31
C ALA A 127 -5.73 -23.35 -9.73
N ILE A 128 -6.20 -22.88 -10.89
CA ILE A 128 -5.86 -21.59 -11.48
C ILE A 128 -7.14 -20.77 -11.64
N PHE A 129 -7.16 -19.55 -11.12
CA PHE A 129 -8.30 -18.66 -11.27
C PHE A 129 -7.91 -17.18 -11.14
N PRO A 130 -8.67 -16.25 -11.73
CA PRO A 130 -8.46 -14.83 -11.56
C PRO A 130 -8.52 -14.37 -10.10
N SER A 131 -7.51 -13.62 -9.65
CA SER A 131 -7.43 -13.06 -8.29
C SER A 131 -8.52 -12.00 -8.01
N ASP A 132 -9.14 -11.46 -9.05
CA ASP A 132 -10.30 -10.56 -8.95
C ASP A 132 -11.62 -11.31 -8.70
N GLY A 133 -11.61 -12.65 -8.72
CA GLY A 133 -12.79 -13.49 -8.56
C GLY A 133 -13.78 -13.35 -9.72
N SER A 134 -13.31 -12.93 -10.91
CA SER A 134 -14.16 -12.77 -12.09
C SER A 134 -14.55 -14.08 -12.78
N ALA A 135 -13.79 -15.16 -12.54
CA ALA A 135 -14.13 -16.46 -13.10
C ALA A 135 -15.28 -17.11 -12.34
N LYS A 136 -16.20 -17.72 -13.10
CA LYS A 136 -17.25 -18.56 -12.53
C LYS A 136 -16.69 -19.88 -11.99
N GLU A 137 -15.60 -20.36 -12.56
CA GLU A 137 -15.00 -21.66 -12.30
C GLU A 137 -13.48 -21.59 -12.42
N PRO A 138 -12.74 -22.22 -11.49
CA PRO A 138 -11.30 -22.41 -11.64
C PRO A 138 -10.99 -23.37 -12.79
N VAL A 139 -9.76 -23.32 -13.28
CA VAL A 139 -9.19 -24.36 -14.16
C VAL A 139 -8.30 -25.24 -13.30
N TYR A 140 -8.57 -26.54 -13.29
CA TYR A 140 -7.73 -27.52 -12.61
C TYR A 140 -6.65 -28.04 -13.56
N ILE A 141 -5.49 -28.31 -13.00
CA ILE A 141 -4.36 -28.94 -13.67
C ILE A 141 -3.80 -30.02 -12.75
N SER A 142 -3.34 -31.11 -13.35
CA SER A 142 -2.55 -32.13 -12.68
C SER A 142 -1.08 -31.91 -13.07
N PRO A 143 -0.25 -31.30 -12.19
CA PRO A 143 1.17 -31.10 -12.45
C PRO A 143 1.84 -32.48 -12.62
N SER A 144 2.48 -32.71 -13.76
CA SER A 144 3.12 -34.00 -14.07
C SER A 144 4.60 -33.86 -14.42
N ASP A 145 4.99 -32.73 -15.02
CA ASP A 145 6.36 -32.49 -15.46
C ASP A 145 7.14 -31.66 -14.44
N ASN A 146 6.61 -30.50 -14.07
CA ASN A 146 7.24 -29.60 -13.11
C ASN A 146 6.23 -28.66 -12.41
N GLU A 147 6.60 -28.25 -11.21
CA GLU A 147 5.98 -27.14 -10.50
C GLU A 147 7.12 -26.39 -9.76
N SER A 148 7.58 -25.30 -10.34
CA SER A 148 8.84 -24.65 -9.94
C SER A 148 8.70 -23.15 -9.79
N GLU A 149 9.42 -22.58 -8.83
CA GLU A 149 9.54 -21.13 -8.65
C GLU A 149 10.99 -20.66 -8.72
N ASP A 150 11.20 -19.56 -9.44
CA ASP A 150 12.49 -18.89 -9.54
C ASP A 150 12.35 -17.46 -9.03
N THR A 151 13.24 -17.06 -8.13
CA THR A 151 13.31 -15.69 -7.61
C THR A 151 14.73 -15.15 -7.78
N THR A 152 14.86 -14.04 -8.53
CA THR A 152 16.14 -13.39 -8.76
C THR A 152 16.24 -12.12 -7.92
N SER A 153 17.44 -11.78 -7.47
CA SER A 153 17.71 -10.54 -6.73
C SER A 153 18.86 -9.77 -7.35
N ASN A 154 18.69 -8.46 -7.51
CA ASN A 154 19.77 -7.56 -7.88
C ASN A 154 20.53 -7.16 -6.62
N VAL A 155 21.77 -7.63 -6.51
CA VAL A 155 22.70 -7.37 -5.41
C VAL A 155 23.78 -6.42 -5.93
N THR A 156 23.82 -5.20 -5.40
CA THR A 156 24.95 -4.28 -5.68
C THR A 156 26.05 -4.51 -4.66
N SER A 157 27.23 -4.93 -5.12
CA SER A 157 28.44 -5.11 -4.31
C SER A 157 29.50 -4.08 -4.68
N TRP A 158 30.37 -3.75 -3.71
CA TRP A 158 31.55 -2.92 -3.94
C TRP A 158 32.80 -3.63 -3.40
N PRO A 159 33.92 -3.59 -4.14
CA PRO A 159 35.19 -4.06 -3.62
C PRO A 159 35.67 -3.14 -2.49
N VAL A 160 36.38 -3.71 -1.52
CA VAL A 160 36.97 -2.98 -0.40
C VAL A 160 38.46 -3.31 -0.37
N ASP A 161 39.31 -2.30 -0.26
CA ASP A 161 40.77 -2.47 -0.31
C ASP A 161 41.30 -3.36 0.83
N GLU A 162 40.62 -3.37 1.99
CA GLU A 162 40.92 -4.25 3.12
C GLU A 162 39.64 -4.87 3.71
N GLY A 163 39.54 -6.21 3.68
CA GLY A 163 38.44 -6.98 4.28
C GLY A 163 37.45 -7.58 3.27
N ALA A 164 36.39 -8.23 3.79
CA ALA A 164 35.39 -8.89 2.94
C ALA A 164 34.50 -7.88 2.20
N PRO A 165 34.14 -8.15 0.92
CA PRO A 165 33.28 -7.28 0.13
C PRO A 165 31.93 -7.07 0.80
N ARG A 166 31.34 -5.88 0.60
CA ARG A 166 30.08 -5.50 1.22
C ARG A 166 28.99 -5.26 0.17
N ALA A 167 27.77 -5.67 0.50
CA ALA A 167 26.56 -5.35 -0.25
C ALA A 167 25.78 -4.26 0.48
N ASP A 168 25.39 -3.20 -0.24
CA ASP A 168 24.67 -2.05 0.32
C ASP A 168 23.15 -2.18 0.18
N TYR A 169 22.69 -2.69 -0.95
CA TYR A 169 21.27 -2.77 -1.30
C TYR A 169 20.98 -4.02 -2.12
N VAL A 170 19.93 -4.74 -1.72
CA VAL A 170 19.42 -5.91 -2.44
C VAL A 170 17.94 -5.70 -2.69
N ARG A 171 17.51 -5.87 -3.94
CA ARG A 171 16.09 -5.90 -4.31
C ARG A 171 15.78 -7.16 -5.10
N VAL A 172 14.63 -7.77 -4.84
CA VAL A 172 14.09 -8.81 -5.72
C VAL A 172 13.87 -8.18 -7.10
N ALA A 173 14.40 -8.81 -8.14
CA ALA A 173 14.37 -8.31 -9.51
C ALA A 173 13.18 -8.92 -10.27
N SER A 174 13.03 -10.24 -10.22
CA SER A 174 11.89 -10.94 -10.80
C SER A 174 11.52 -12.14 -9.95
N LYS A 175 10.25 -12.53 -10.07
CA LYS A 175 9.75 -13.80 -9.58
C LYS A 175 8.93 -14.45 -10.68
N THR A 176 9.33 -15.64 -11.08
CA THR A 176 8.69 -16.43 -12.13
C THR A 176 8.29 -17.79 -11.58
N VAL A 177 7.22 -18.35 -12.12
CA VAL A 177 6.72 -19.68 -11.74
C VAL A 177 6.48 -20.45 -13.02
N SER A 178 6.95 -21.69 -13.11
CA SER A 178 6.71 -22.57 -14.26
C SER A 178 5.97 -23.81 -13.79
N VAL A 179 4.85 -24.11 -14.47
CA VAL A 179 3.98 -25.24 -14.17
C VAL A 179 3.73 -26.03 -15.45
N GLY A 180 4.12 -27.29 -15.45
CA GLY A 180 3.97 -28.23 -16.55
C GLY A 180 3.13 -29.43 -16.11
N GLY A 181 2.06 -29.71 -16.85
CA GLY A 181 1.11 -30.74 -16.44
C GLY A 181 0.05 -31.06 -17.47
N ILE A 182 -0.99 -31.74 -17.00
CA ILE A 182 -2.09 -32.23 -17.82
C ILE A 182 -3.37 -31.54 -17.38
N ILE A 183 -4.10 -30.98 -18.34
CA ILE A 183 -5.50 -30.59 -18.20
C ILE A 183 -6.33 -31.78 -18.61
N THR A 184 -7.05 -32.36 -17.66
CA THR A 184 -7.99 -33.45 -17.94
C THR A 184 -9.39 -32.91 -18.20
N GLY A 185 -10.16 -33.69 -18.95
CA GLY A 185 -11.59 -33.48 -19.17
C GLY A 185 -12.21 -34.82 -19.50
N ARG A 186 -13.55 -34.90 -19.42
CA ARG A 186 -14.28 -36.11 -19.83
C ARG A 186 -14.04 -36.41 -21.30
N ASP A 187 -14.01 -35.35 -22.10
CA ASP A 187 -13.72 -35.38 -23.53
C ASP A 187 -12.67 -34.34 -23.90
N ARG A 188 -12.06 -34.50 -25.08
CA ARG A 188 -11.14 -33.52 -25.68
C ARG A 188 -11.72 -32.10 -25.70
N THR A 189 -13.01 -31.96 -25.95
CA THR A 189 -13.70 -30.66 -26.00
C THR A 189 -13.62 -29.93 -24.66
N GLU A 190 -13.87 -30.63 -23.56
CA GLU A 190 -13.85 -30.04 -22.22
C GLU A 190 -12.43 -29.59 -21.83
N ALA A 191 -11.43 -30.42 -22.09
CA ALA A 191 -10.02 -30.05 -21.88
C ALA A 191 -9.63 -28.82 -22.73
N THR A 192 -10.15 -28.73 -23.95
CA THR A 192 -9.94 -27.59 -24.85
C THR A 192 -10.64 -26.33 -24.36
N GLU A 193 -11.84 -26.43 -23.79
CA GLU A 193 -12.56 -25.29 -23.18
C GLU A 193 -11.79 -24.73 -21.98
N LYS A 194 -11.26 -25.60 -21.12
CA LYS A 194 -10.40 -25.22 -19.98
C LYS A 194 -9.13 -24.50 -20.48
N TYR A 195 -8.48 -25.04 -21.52
CA TYR A 195 -7.33 -24.38 -22.13
C TYR A 195 -7.69 -23.02 -22.77
N ASN A 196 -8.81 -22.93 -23.47
CA ASN A 196 -9.30 -21.68 -24.05
C ASN A 196 -9.62 -20.63 -22.97
N ARG A 197 -10.06 -21.07 -21.79
CA ARG A 197 -10.25 -20.20 -20.63
C ARG A 197 -8.92 -19.62 -20.14
N LEU A 198 -7.88 -20.45 -20.01
CA LEU A 198 -6.52 -19.97 -19.70
C LEU A 198 -5.99 -19.02 -20.78
N LYS A 199 -6.20 -19.35 -22.06
CA LYS A 199 -5.82 -18.51 -23.20
C LYS A 199 -6.53 -17.16 -23.18
N SER A 200 -7.83 -17.15 -22.84
CA SER A 200 -8.58 -15.91 -22.65
C SER A 200 -8.00 -15.08 -21.50
N TRP A 201 -7.68 -15.68 -20.36
CA TRP A 201 -7.06 -14.96 -19.24
C TRP A 201 -5.67 -14.41 -19.59
N HIS A 202 -4.88 -15.15 -20.36
CA HIS A 202 -3.59 -14.70 -20.89
C HIS A 202 -3.76 -13.49 -21.83
N ASN A 203 -4.66 -13.58 -22.82
CA ASN A 203 -4.91 -12.52 -23.80
C ASN A 203 -5.46 -11.22 -23.16
N HIS A 204 -6.19 -11.35 -22.06
CA HIS A 204 -6.73 -10.20 -21.31
C HIS A 204 -5.80 -9.76 -20.15
N HIS A 205 -4.59 -10.31 -20.05
CA HIS A 205 -3.60 -10.02 -19.01
C HIS A 205 -4.19 -10.04 -17.60
N LYS A 206 -5.05 -11.03 -17.32
CA LYS A 206 -5.70 -11.17 -16.02
C LYS A 206 -4.69 -11.55 -14.95
N THR A 207 -4.78 -10.92 -13.79
CA THR A 207 -4.05 -11.35 -12.60
C THR A 207 -4.69 -12.60 -12.03
N LEU A 208 -3.90 -13.66 -11.87
CA LEU A 208 -4.31 -14.99 -11.47
C LEU A 208 -3.74 -15.36 -10.11
N THR A 209 -4.46 -16.25 -9.45
CA THR A 209 -4.04 -17.03 -8.30
C THR A 209 -3.79 -18.44 -8.77
N TYR A 210 -2.63 -18.98 -8.41
CA TYR A 210 -2.26 -20.36 -8.59
C TYR A 210 -2.22 -21.03 -7.22
N LEU A 211 -2.95 -22.12 -7.05
CA LEU A 211 -2.99 -22.94 -5.85
C LEU A 211 -2.55 -24.36 -6.24
N GLY A 212 -1.29 -24.72 -6.00
CA GLY A 212 -0.79 -26.09 -6.09
C GLY A 212 0.04 -26.42 -4.85
N ASP A 213 1.14 -27.15 -5.03
CA ASP A 213 2.20 -27.26 -4.03
C ASP A 213 2.82 -25.88 -3.75
N ILE A 214 2.86 -25.05 -4.78
CA ILE A 214 3.21 -23.64 -4.75
C ILE A 214 1.92 -22.79 -4.74
N ASN A 215 1.88 -21.77 -3.89
CA ASN A 215 0.73 -20.86 -3.79
C ASN A 215 1.14 -19.39 -3.99
N TYR A 216 0.66 -18.79 -5.08
CA TYR A 216 0.89 -17.38 -5.37
C TYR A 216 -0.37 -16.67 -5.85
N LYS A 217 -0.50 -15.42 -5.40
CA LYS A 217 -1.49 -14.44 -5.89
C LYS A 217 -0.78 -13.41 -6.75
N HIS A 218 -1.49 -12.80 -7.70
CA HIS A 218 -0.96 -11.75 -8.59
C HIS A 218 0.05 -12.26 -9.62
N LEU A 219 -0.18 -13.47 -10.13
CA LEU A 219 0.55 -13.98 -11.28
C LEU A 219 -0.10 -13.49 -12.58
N VAL A 220 0.66 -13.30 -13.63
CA VAL A 220 0.14 -13.18 -14.99
C VAL A 220 0.85 -14.21 -15.86
N ILE A 221 0.10 -14.84 -16.75
CA ILE A 221 0.66 -15.82 -17.70
C ILE A 221 1.56 -15.06 -18.67
N ASN A 222 2.85 -15.39 -18.64
CA ASN A 222 3.87 -14.91 -19.58
C ASN A 222 3.92 -15.79 -20.83
N ASP A 223 3.79 -17.10 -20.65
CA ASP A 223 3.86 -18.10 -21.72
C ASP A 223 2.82 -19.19 -21.47
N LEU A 224 2.12 -19.60 -22.53
CA LEU A 224 1.09 -20.64 -22.48
C LEU A 224 1.24 -21.53 -23.70
N GLN A 225 1.63 -22.78 -23.45
CA GLN A 225 1.87 -23.76 -24.48
C GLN A 225 0.99 -24.99 -24.24
N ASN A 226 0.49 -25.57 -25.33
CA ASN A 226 -0.13 -26.88 -25.32
C ASN A 226 0.57 -27.78 -26.34
N THR A 227 0.68 -29.06 -25.99
CA THR A 227 1.18 -30.11 -26.88
C THR A 227 0.14 -31.20 -27.00
N TYR A 228 -0.03 -31.70 -28.22
CA TYR A 228 -0.90 -32.82 -28.53
C TYR A 228 -0.03 -34.08 -28.49
N SER A 229 0.22 -34.60 -27.30
CA SER A 229 0.85 -35.92 -27.11
C SER A 229 -0.17 -37.04 -27.36
N ASP A 230 0.26 -38.31 -27.24
CA ASP A 230 -0.58 -39.52 -27.40
C ASP A 230 -1.70 -39.67 -26.34
N LEU A 231 -2.05 -38.60 -25.64
CA LEU A 231 -3.19 -38.54 -24.73
C LEU A 231 -4.45 -38.35 -25.56
N ARG A 232 -5.39 -39.30 -25.51
CA ARG A 232 -6.62 -39.31 -26.33
C ARG A 232 -7.47 -38.05 -26.16
N ASP A 233 -7.83 -37.74 -24.91
CA ASP A 233 -8.74 -36.65 -24.57
C ASP A 233 -8.05 -35.51 -23.79
N ASN A 234 -7.05 -35.86 -22.97
CA ASN A 234 -6.37 -34.90 -22.09
C ASN A 234 -5.33 -34.05 -22.83
N LEU A 235 -5.14 -32.80 -22.39
CA LEU A 235 -4.21 -31.85 -23.00
C LEU A 235 -2.97 -31.66 -22.13
N LYS A 236 -1.79 -31.85 -22.70
CA LYS A 236 -0.52 -31.52 -22.03
C LYS A 236 -0.22 -30.05 -22.21
N VAL A 237 0.09 -29.35 -21.11
CA VAL A 237 0.31 -27.90 -21.11
C VAL A 237 1.56 -27.52 -20.33
N SER A 238 2.19 -26.42 -20.75
CA SER A 238 3.25 -25.73 -20.02
C SER A 238 2.86 -24.26 -19.85
N ILE A 239 2.92 -23.77 -18.62
CA ILE A 239 2.47 -22.43 -18.24
C ILE A 239 3.61 -21.73 -17.51
N GLY A 240 4.06 -20.61 -18.08
CA GLY A 240 4.98 -19.68 -17.44
C GLY A 240 4.23 -18.50 -16.85
N PHE A 241 4.48 -18.18 -15.59
CA PHE A 241 3.93 -17.03 -14.89
C PHE A 241 5.02 -16.04 -14.48
N THR A 242 4.65 -14.76 -14.49
CA THR A 242 5.43 -13.67 -13.90
C THR A 242 4.63 -13.02 -12.79
N PHE A 243 5.25 -12.79 -11.63
CA PHE A 243 4.63 -12.12 -10.51
C PHE A 243 4.53 -10.60 -10.72
N ILE A 244 3.37 -10.02 -10.44
CA ILE A 244 3.14 -8.57 -10.49
C ILE A 244 3.18 -7.97 -9.09
N TYR A 245 4.09 -7.01 -8.91
CA TYR A 245 4.16 -6.21 -7.70
C TYR A 245 3.17 -5.05 -7.76
N TRP A 246 2.33 -4.91 -6.74
CA TRP A 246 1.55 -3.68 -6.55
C TRP A 246 2.49 -2.52 -6.24
N ALA A 247 2.41 -1.46 -7.03
CA ALA A 247 3.11 -0.20 -6.76
C ALA A 247 2.10 0.85 -6.30
N GLN A 248 2.30 1.42 -5.11
CA GLN A 248 1.57 2.64 -4.74
C GLN A 248 2.16 3.80 -5.54
N VAL A 249 1.46 4.24 -6.58
CA VAL A 249 1.82 5.47 -7.28
C VAL A 249 1.44 6.65 -6.37
N THR A 250 2.38 7.09 -5.54
CA THR A 250 2.23 8.34 -4.80
C THR A 250 2.47 9.50 -5.76
N THR A 251 1.47 9.88 -6.55
CA THR A 251 1.49 11.19 -7.18
C THR A 251 1.30 12.21 -6.06
N SER A 252 2.25 13.13 -5.90
CA SER A 252 2.06 14.26 -5.02
C SER A 252 0.99 15.15 -5.64
N THR A 253 -0.27 14.95 -5.26
CA THR A 253 -1.37 15.86 -5.61
C THR A 253 -1.19 17.15 -4.81
N GLY A 254 -0.28 17.99 -5.28
CA GLY A 254 0.09 19.26 -4.69
C GLY A 254 0.89 20.04 -5.71
N LYS A 255 0.32 21.16 -6.17
CA LYS A 255 1.01 22.15 -7.00
C LYS A 255 2.42 22.41 -6.44
N ASN A 256 3.43 22.30 -7.30
CA ASN A 256 4.86 22.49 -7.02
C ASN A 256 5.53 21.45 -6.13
N VAL A 257 5.62 20.20 -6.60
CA VAL A 257 6.75 19.36 -6.19
C VAL A 257 7.91 19.65 -7.13
N LYS A 258 8.93 20.37 -6.62
CA LYS A 258 10.25 20.41 -7.25
C LYS A 258 10.67 18.97 -7.51
N LYS A 259 10.69 18.58 -8.79
CA LYS A 259 11.17 17.28 -9.27
C LYS A 259 12.50 17.04 -8.56
N LYS A 260 12.54 16.12 -7.58
CA LYS A 260 13.82 15.63 -7.08
C LYS A 260 14.37 14.78 -8.20
N THR A 261 15.03 15.44 -9.16
CA THR A 261 16.01 14.76 -9.97
C THR A 261 16.96 14.12 -8.98
N SER A 262 16.97 12.80 -8.94
CA SER A 262 18.06 12.06 -8.34
C SER A 262 19.30 12.45 -9.16
N LYS A 263 19.97 13.53 -8.76
CA LYS A 263 21.36 13.73 -9.09
C LYS A 263 22.11 12.60 -8.40
N SER A 264 22.18 11.48 -9.11
CA SER A 264 23.35 10.61 -9.05
C SER A 264 24.55 11.51 -9.34
N SER A 265 25.26 11.82 -8.26
CA SER A 265 26.39 12.73 -8.06
C SER A 265 26.13 13.62 -6.85
N LYS A 266 25.87 12.97 -5.70
CA LYS A 266 26.07 13.64 -4.43
C LYS A 266 27.57 13.84 -4.26
N ARG A 267 28.06 14.98 -4.73
CA ARG A 267 29.29 15.57 -4.22
C ARG A 267 29.25 15.48 -2.68
N VAL A 268 30.41 15.21 -2.08
CA VAL A 268 30.68 15.03 -0.63
C VAL A 268 30.31 16.25 0.25
N ALA A 269 29.61 17.25 -0.28
CA ALA A 269 29.12 18.39 0.49
C ALA A 269 27.68 18.13 0.97
N GLY A 270 27.54 17.37 2.07
CA GLY A 270 26.30 17.36 2.82
C GLY A 270 25.96 18.78 3.30
N SER A 271 24.82 19.32 2.85
CA SER A 271 24.18 20.48 3.46
C SER A 271 23.75 20.09 4.89
N ARG A 272 24.68 20.25 5.83
CA ARG A 272 24.42 20.20 7.26
C ARG A 272 23.99 21.59 7.67
N ASN A 273 22.71 21.74 8.00
CA ASN A 273 22.26 22.86 8.80
C ASN A 273 22.98 22.75 10.17
N LYS A 274 24.12 23.43 10.29
CA LYS A 274 25.04 23.36 11.44
C LYS A 274 24.43 24.12 12.61
N LYS A 275 23.53 23.46 13.35
CA LYS A 275 23.13 23.93 14.68
C LYS A 275 24.22 23.53 15.67
N TYR A 276 25.07 24.48 16.01
CA TYR A 276 26.03 24.36 17.11
C TYR A 276 25.32 24.64 18.44
N THR A 277 25.83 24.07 19.52
CA THR A 277 25.44 24.43 20.88
C THR A 277 26.69 24.95 21.59
N ALA A 278 26.62 26.14 22.19
CA ALA A 278 27.70 26.66 23.02
C ALA A 278 27.66 25.99 24.39
N ILE A 279 28.81 25.53 24.89
CA ILE A 279 28.98 24.98 26.23
C ILE A 279 30.15 25.66 26.91
N THR A 280 30.11 25.78 28.24
CA THR A 280 31.23 26.28 29.04
C THR A 280 32.06 25.10 29.55
N VAL A 281 33.37 25.13 29.32
CA VAL A 281 34.31 24.10 29.76
C VAL A 281 34.41 24.09 31.29
N LYS A 282 34.14 22.94 31.92
CA LYS A 282 34.29 22.76 33.37
C LYS A 282 35.64 22.13 33.72
N LYS A 283 36.10 22.33 34.96
CA LYS A 283 37.33 21.71 35.49
C LYS A 283 37.33 20.19 35.24
N GLY A 284 38.41 19.70 34.62
CA GLY A 284 38.59 18.28 34.27
C GLY A 284 38.01 17.82 32.92
N GLN A 285 37.39 18.71 32.14
CA GLN A 285 36.96 18.36 30.78
C GLN A 285 38.10 18.45 29.77
N THR A 286 38.16 17.50 28.84
CA THR A 286 39.12 17.48 27.74
C THR A 286 38.41 17.52 26.39
N LEU A 287 39.10 17.98 25.34
CA LEU A 287 38.53 18.00 23.98
C LEU A 287 38.09 16.60 23.52
N LEU A 288 38.84 15.58 23.92
CA LEU A 288 38.54 14.17 23.63
C LEU A 288 37.28 13.70 24.37
N GLY A 289 37.11 14.07 25.64
CA GLY A 289 35.89 13.79 26.41
C GLY A 289 34.66 14.47 25.81
N LEU A 290 34.80 15.73 25.37
CA LEU A 290 33.74 16.48 24.70
C LEU A 290 33.40 15.88 23.33
N ALA A 291 34.42 15.53 22.54
CA ALA A 291 34.25 14.86 21.24
C ALA A 291 33.40 13.58 21.38
N LYS A 292 33.75 12.71 22.34
CA LYS A 292 32.99 11.49 22.65
C LYS A 292 31.57 11.81 23.13
N ARG A 293 31.40 12.78 24.03
CA ARG A 293 30.09 13.14 24.60
C ARG A 293 29.11 13.69 23.57
N TYR A 294 29.60 14.45 22.60
CA TYR A 294 28.79 15.11 21.57
C TYR A 294 28.85 14.39 20.21
N ASN A 295 29.44 13.20 20.15
CA ASN A 295 29.61 12.40 18.93
C ASN A 295 30.22 13.21 17.77
N THR A 296 31.30 13.93 18.07
CA THR A 296 32.11 14.71 17.13
C THR A 296 33.56 14.24 17.20
N SER A 297 34.43 14.69 16.29
CA SER A 297 35.86 14.39 16.35
C SER A 297 36.65 15.55 16.97
N VAL A 298 37.79 15.25 17.60
CA VAL A 298 38.72 16.26 18.14
C VAL A 298 39.14 17.24 17.05
N LYS A 299 39.52 16.73 15.87
CA LYS A 299 39.86 17.53 14.69
C LYS A 299 38.74 18.46 14.25
N TRP A 300 37.48 18.01 14.34
CA TRP A 300 36.32 18.84 14.03
C TRP A 300 36.12 19.94 15.09
N LEU A 301 36.24 19.62 16.38
CA LEU A 301 36.13 20.60 17.47
C LEU A 301 37.21 21.67 17.39
N GLN A 302 38.46 21.29 17.08
CA GLN A 302 39.55 22.23 16.85
C GLN A 302 39.25 23.18 15.69
N LYS A 303 38.75 22.64 14.57
CA LYS A 303 38.42 23.44 13.40
C LYS A 303 37.27 24.42 13.64
N VAL A 304 36.27 24.02 14.41
CA VAL A 304 35.07 24.83 14.69
C VAL A 304 35.36 25.92 15.73
N ASN A 305 36.21 25.63 16.70
CA ASN A 305 36.53 26.56 17.80
C ASN A 305 37.90 27.24 17.64
N HIS A 306 38.56 27.06 16.49
CA HIS A 306 39.88 27.61 16.19
C HIS A 306 40.97 27.29 17.23
N ILE A 307 40.92 26.09 17.81
CA ILE A 307 41.87 25.65 18.84
C ILE A 307 43.11 25.03 18.17
N LYS A 308 44.25 25.69 18.35
CA LYS A 308 45.54 25.24 17.80
C LYS A 308 46.05 23.97 18.49
N ASN A 309 45.98 23.89 19.81
CA ASN A 309 46.48 22.75 20.59
C ASN A 309 45.32 22.00 21.28
N PRO A 310 45.04 20.73 20.92
CA PRO A 310 43.90 19.98 21.46
C PRO A 310 44.03 19.67 22.97
N ASN A 311 45.23 19.78 23.53
CA ASN A 311 45.52 19.52 24.94
C ASN A 311 45.50 20.79 25.82
N ARG A 312 45.32 21.98 25.23
CA ARG A 312 45.23 23.25 25.96
C ARG A 312 43.85 23.88 25.77
N ILE A 313 42.91 23.51 26.64
CA ILE A 313 41.64 24.20 26.81
C ILE A 313 41.52 24.69 28.25
N SER A 314 41.02 25.91 28.43
CA SER A 314 40.93 26.55 29.74
C SER A 314 39.54 26.37 30.36
N THR A 315 39.50 26.21 31.68
CA THR A 315 38.23 26.18 32.41
C THR A 315 37.53 27.53 32.31
N GLY A 316 36.23 27.53 31.99
CA GLY A 316 35.45 28.76 31.77
C GLY A 316 35.34 29.18 30.30
N GLU A 317 36.06 28.53 29.39
CA GLU A 317 36.02 28.85 27.95
C GLU A 317 34.70 28.38 27.30
N HIS A 318 34.18 29.15 26.35
CA HIS A 318 33.00 28.79 25.57
C HIS A 318 33.38 28.01 24.31
N LEU A 319 32.89 26.78 24.20
CA LEU A 319 33.10 25.92 23.04
C LEU A 319 31.78 25.60 22.32
N TYR A 320 31.79 25.76 21.01
CA TYR A 320 30.78 25.26 20.10
C TYR A 320 30.95 23.76 19.87
N VAL A 321 29.96 22.99 20.28
CA VAL A 321 29.90 21.54 20.08
C VAL A 321 28.73 21.16 19.16
N GLY A 322 28.77 19.94 18.63
CA GLY A 322 27.66 19.37 17.85
C GLY A 322 26.42 19.10 18.70
N LYS A 323 25.29 18.78 18.05
CA LYS A 323 24.04 18.46 18.75
C LYS A 323 24.27 17.28 19.70
N LYS A 324 23.96 17.47 20.99
CA LYS A 324 23.91 16.38 21.97
C LYS A 324 22.92 15.33 21.47
N VAL A 325 23.41 14.17 21.05
CA VAL A 325 22.54 13.03 20.80
C VAL A 325 22.13 12.53 22.17
N ASN A 326 20.88 12.80 22.58
CA ASN A 326 20.28 12.01 23.64
C ASN A 326 20.31 10.57 23.15
N LYS A 327 21.23 9.75 23.66
CA LYS A 327 21.14 8.31 23.56
C LYS A 327 19.84 7.92 24.27
N ARG A 328 18.72 7.96 23.55
CA ARG A 328 17.58 7.12 23.90
C ARG A 328 18.17 5.73 24.02
N ALA A 329 18.07 5.13 25.20
CA ALA A 329 18.50 3.76 25.46
C ALA A 329 18.17 2.91 24.23
N LYS A 330 19.16 2.16 23.74
CA LYS A 330 19.08 1.33 22.52
C LYS A 330 17.72 0.60 22.52
N GLY A 331 16.74 1.18 21.82
CA GLY A 331 15.48 0.53 21.56
C GLY A 331 15.83 -0.64 20.67
N LYS A 332 15.65 -1.84 21.20
CA LYS A 332 15.90 -3.12 20.53
C LYS A 332 15.51 -2.99 19.05
N ILE A 333 16.47 -3.32 18.20
CA ILE A 333 16.33 -3.38 16.74
C ILE A 333 15.07 -4.16 16.44
N ARG A 334 14.05 -3.50 15.88
CA ARG A 334 12.94 -4.19 15.25
C ARG A 334 13.36 -4.48 13.83
N VAL A 335 13.89 -5.69 13.65
CA VAL A 335 13.91 -6.39 12.36
C VAL A 335 12.48 -6.37 11.81
N LYS A 336 12.36 -6.04 10.52
CA LYS A 336 11.08 -5.82 9.86
C LYS A 336 10.38 -7.13 9.58
#